data_AF-A0A925CK40-F1
#
_entry.id   AF-A0A925CK40-F1
#
_cell.length_a   1.000
_cell.length_b   1.000
_cell.length_c   1.000
_cell.angle_alpha   90.00
_cell.angle_beta   90.00
_cell.angle_gamma   90.00
#
_symmetry.space_group_name_H-M   'P 1'
#
loop_
_entity.id
_entity.type
_entity.pdbx_description
1 polymer ?
#
loop_
_entity_poly.entity_id
_entity_poly.type
_entity_poly.pdbx_seq_one_letter_code
_entity_poly.pdbx_strand_id
1 'polypeptide(L)'
;MQTFSLNMKATLTMGLIGLLFAPLLHAQEYPSDTTRGKAVYERHCQKCHGLGGWGDGPDAQALKVAPANFHRFSSFLKSDEELLRTIEHGVV
;
A
#
# COMPACT_ATOMS: atom_id res chain seq x y z
N MET A 1 20.05 -30.49 -42.43
CA MET A 1 18.74 -30.53 -41.73
C MET A 1 18.91 -30.40 -40.20
N GLN A 2 19.71 -29.44 -39.69
CA GLN A 2 20.17 -29.46 -38.28
C GLN A 2 19.94 -28.15 -37.50
N THR A 3 19.19 -27.20 -38.07
CA THR A 3 19.00 -25.85 -37.49
C THR A 3 17.67 -25.68 -36.73
N PHE A 4 16.72 -26.63 -36.84
CA PHE A 4 15.40 -26.51 -36.19
C PHE A 4 15.35 -26.97 -34.71
N SER A 5 16.37 -27.68 -34.21
CA SER A 5 16.31 -28.29 -32.86
C SER A 5 16.80 -27.37 -31.72
N LEU A 6 17.60 -26.34 -32.01
CA LEU A 6 18.14 -25.46 -30.96
C LEU A 6 17.09 -24.48 -30.39
N ASN A 7 16.07 -24.10 -31.16
CA ASN A 7 15.10 -23.08 -30.73
C ASN A 7 14.02 -23.62 -29.76
N MET A 8 13.71 -24.92 -29.80
CA MET A 8 12.67 -25.52 -28.97
C MET A 8 13.17 -25.93 -27.58
N LYS A 9 14.45 -26.29 -27.46
CA LYS A 9 15.08 -26.59 -26.15
C LYS A 9 15.31 -25.32 -25.33
N ALA A 10 15.66 -24.20 -25.98
CA ALA A 10 15.87 -22.92 -25.33
C ALA A 10 14.57 -22.31 -24.77
N THR A 11 13.45 -22.47 -25.48
CA THR A 11 12.12 -22.02 -25.01
C THR A 11 11.60 -22.87 -23.85
N LEU A 12 11.79 -24.19 -23.89
CA LEU A 12 11.38 -25.07 -22.77
C LEU A 12 12.15 -24.78 -21.49
N THR A 13 13.47 -24.57 -21.58
CA THR A 13 14.33 -24.31 -20.42
C THR A 13 14.05 -22.95 -19.79
N MET A 14 13.76 -21.92 -20.59
CA MET A 14 13.39 -20.59 -20.11
C MET A 14 12.01 -20.56 -19.43
N GLY A 15 11.04 -21.34 -19.93
CA GLY A 15 9.73 -21.52 -19.28
C GLY A 15 9.81 -22.29 -17.96
N LEU A 16 10.65 -23.33 -17.88
CA LEU A 16 10.85 -24.11 -16.66
C LEU A 16 11.54 -23.31 -15.55
N ILE A 17 12.52 -22.46 -15.92
CA ILE A 17 13.17 -21.53 -14.98
C ILE A 17 12.14 -20.52 -14.47
N GLY A 18 11.32 -19.91 -15.33
CA GLY A 18 10.27 -18.97 -14.90
C GLY A 18 9.27 -19.58 -13.90
N LEU A 19 8.89 -20.84 -14.09
CA LEU A 19 8.00 -21.58 -13.17
C LEU A 19 8.66 -21.87 -11.82
N LEU A 20 9.98 -22.15 -11.79
CA LEU A 20 10.73 -22.40 -10.57
C LEU A 20 10.95 -21.13 -9.72
N PHE A 21 10.99 -19.96 -10.34
CA PHE A 21 11.17 -18.67 -9.65
C PHE A 21 9.86 -17.93 -9.33
N ALA A 22 8.71 -18.38 -9.84
CA ALA A 22 7.41 -17.78 -9.55
C ALA A 22 7.08 -17.61 -8.04
N PRO A 23 7.42 -18.55 -7.13
CA PRO A 23 7.16 -18.37 -5.70
C PRO A 23 7.98 -17.24 -5.07
N LEU A 24 9.16 -16.93 -5.64
CA LEU A 24 10.04 -15.85 -5.18
C LEU A 24 9.58 -14.45 -5.63
N LEU A 25 8.56 -14.36 -6.50
CA LEU A 25 7.99 -13.08 -6.97
C LEU A 25 6.82 -12.58 -6.10
N HIS A 26 6.49 -13.23 -5.00
CA HIS A 26 5.49 -12.69 -4.07
C HIS A 26 6.05 -11.40 -3.45
N ALA A 27 5.38 -10.28 -3.73
CA ALA A 27 5.59 -9.05 -2.97
C ALA A 27 5.37 -9.40 -1.49
N GLN A 28 6.40 -9.22 -0.67
CA GLN A 28 6.32 -9.53 0.75
C GLN A 28 5.31 -8.56 1.40
N GLU A 29 4.10 -9.02 1.66
CA GLU A 29 3.19 -8.34 2.58
C GLU A 29 3.83 -8.40 3.96
N TYR A 30 4.41 -7.27 4.38
CA TYR A 30 4.90 -7.13 5.73
C TYR A 30 3.69 -7.08 6.68
N PRO A 31 3.65 -7.91 7.74
CA PRO A 31 2.55 -7.84 8.69
C PRO A 31 2.47 -6.44 9.30
N SER A 32 1.25 -5.93 9.47
CA SER A 32 1.04 -4.61 10.06
C SER A 32 1.48 -4.58 11.52
N ASP A 33 2.39 -3.65 11.85
CA ASP A 33 2.77 -3.37 13.23
C ASP A 33 1.86 -2.27 13.79
N THR A 34 0.76 -2.69 14.40
CA THR A 34 -0.27 -1.79 14.95
C THR A 34 0.24 -0.98 16.14
N THR A 35 1.24 -1.47 16.88
CA THR A 35 1.82 -0.75 18.03
C THR A 35 2.63 0.43 17.52
N ARG A 36 3.51 0.20 16.54
CA ARG A 36 4.25 1.28 15.87
C ARG A 36 3.32 2.21 15.12
N GLY A 37 2.32 1.68 14.42
CA GLY A 37 1.30 2.46 13.70
C GLY A 37 0.54 3.41 14.62
N LYS A 38 0.10 2.94 15.79
CA LYS A 38 -0.55 3.79 16.81
C LYS A 38 0.35 4.94 17.26
N ALA A 39 1.61 4.67 17.59
CA ALA A 39 2.54 5.71 18.02
C ALA A 39 2.78 6.79 16.93
N VAL A 40 2.82 6.39 15.65
CA VAL A 40 2.90 7.32 14.52
C VAL A 40 1.62 8.16 14.42
N TYR A 41 0.45 7.52 14.53
CA TYR A 41 -0.85 8.20 14.44
C TYR A 41 -1.01 9.26 15.54
N GLU A 42 -0.75 8.90 16.79
CA GLU A 42 -0.86 9.82 17.93
C GLU A 42 0.09 11.02 17.78
N ARG A 43 1.29 10.80 17.24
CA ARG A 43 2.30 11.84 17.07
C ARG A 43 2.00 12.79 15.90
N HIS A 44 1.50 12.28 14.79
CA HIS A 44 1.47 13.01 13.52
C HIS A 44 0.06 13.25 12.95
N CYS A 45 -0.90 12.38 13.23
CA CYS A 45 -2.21 12.38 12.57
C CYS A 45 -3.31 12.91 13.49
N GLN A 46 -3.25 12.57 14.78
CA GLN A 46 -4.32 12.79 15.77
C GLN A 46 -4.75 14.25 15.90
N LYS A 47 -3.82 15.21 15.80
CA LYS A 47 -4.16 16.63 15.97
C LYS A 47 -5.18 17.15 14.94
N CYS A 48 -5.18 16.57 13.74
CA CYS A 48 -6.12 16.93 12.68
C CYS A 48 -7.25 15.89 12.56
N HIS A 49 -6.91 14.59 12.61
CA HIS A 49 -7.90 13.52 12.39
C HIS A 49 -8.67 13.09 13.65
N GLY A 50 -8.27 13.55 14.84
CA GLY A 50 -8.88 13.21 16.12
C GLY A 50 -8.43 11.86 16.68
N LEU A 51 -8.64 11.63 17.98
CA LEU A 51 -8.26 10.38 18.65
C LEU A 51 -8.97 9.16 18.04
N GLY A 52 -10.24 9.33 17.66
CA GLY A 52 -11.06 8.29 17.06
C GLY A 52 -11.00 8.22 15.53
N GLY A 53 -10.25 9.10 14.86
CA GLY A 53 -10.19 9.13 13.39
C GLY A 53 -11.43 9.72 12.72
N TRP A 54 -12.18 10.56 13.41
CA TRP A 54 -13.42 11.16 12.89
C TRP A 54 -13.20 12.40 12.03
N GLY A 55 -11.96 12.88 11.90
CA GLY A 55 -11.65 14.14 11.22
C GLY A 55 -11.91 15.38 12.08
N ASP A 56 -12.00 15.21 13.40
CA ASP A 56 -12.46 16.19 14.39
C ASP A 56 -11.36 16.63 15.36
N GLY A 57 -10.09 16.51 14.96
CA GLY A 57 -8.97 16.91 15.78
C GLY A 57 -8.97 18.42 16.08
N PRO A 58 -8.32 18.87 17.16
CA PRO A 58 -8.30 20.28 17.57
C PRO A 58 -7.82 21.24 16.46
N ASP A 59 -6.95 20.77 15.56
CA ASP A 59 -6.41 21.59 14.48
C ASP A 59 -7.27 21.51 13.19
N ALA A 60 -8.29 20.65 13.15
CA ALA A 60 -9.09 20.39 11.95
C ALA A 60 -9.79 21.64 11.40
N GLN A 61 -10.30 22.50 12.30
CA GLN A 61 -11.06 23.71 11.91
C GLN A 61 -10.18 24.79 11.26
N ALA A 62 -8.86 24.72 11.42
CA ALA A 62 -7.92 25.66 10.84
C ALA A 62 -7.54 25.32 9.38
N LEU A 63 -7.89 24.12 8.91
CA LEU A 63 -7.54 23.63 7.59
C LEU A 63 -8.57 24.06 6.54
N LYS A 64 -8.09 24.42 5.34
CA LYS A 64 -8.96 24.74 4.20
C LYS A 64 -9.73 23.51 3.69
N VAL A 65 -9.09 22.35 3.76
CA VAL A 65 -9.67 21.06 3.40
C VAL A 65 -9.90 20.29 4.69
N ALA A 66 -11.13 19.85 4.92
CA ALA A 66 -11.47 19.08 6.11
C ALA A 66 -10.70 17.74 6.12
N PRO A 67 -10.09 17.36 7.26
CA PRO A 67 -9.47 16.03 7.40
C PRO A 67 -10.47 14.92 7.12
N ALA A 68 -10.01 13.84 6.49
CA ALA A 68 -10.83 12.68 6.22
C ALA A 68 -11.37 12.05 7.52
N ASN A 69 -12.64 11.66 7.50
CA ASN A 69 -13.26 10.81 8.52
C ASN A 69 -13.09 9.34 8.10
N PHE A 70 -12.33 8.57 8.87
CA PHE A 70 -11.99 7.18 8.53
C PHE A 70 -13.14 6.19 8.71
N HIS A 71 -14.26 6.60 9.30
CA HIS A 71 -15.47 5.79 9.44
C HIS A 71 -16.42 5.94 8.25
N ARG A 72 -16.09 6.79 7.28
CA ARG A 72 -16.84 6.88 6.03
C ARG A 72 -16.47 5.72 5.12
N PHE A 73 -17.48 5.19 4.43
CA PHE A 73 -17.31 4.10 3.46
C PHE A 73 -16.26 4.41 2.38
N SER A 74 -16.19 5.66 1.92
CA SER A 74 -15.19 6.11 0.96
C SER A 74 -13.75 6.06 1.48
N SER A 75 -13.54 6.19 2.79
CA SER A 75 -12.22 6.03 3.42
C SER A 75 -11.87 4.56 3.58
N PHE A 76 -12.85 3.74 4.00
CA PHE A 76 -12.68 2.31 4.22
C PHE A 76 -12.35 1.52 2.94
N LEU A 77 -12.85 1.97 1.78
CA LEU A 77 -12.62 1.31 0.50
C LEU A 77 -11.26 1.60 -0.14
N LYS A 78 -10.45 2.51 0.42
CA LYS A 78 -9.13 2.80 -0.13
C LYS A 78 -8.22 1.59 0.05
N SER A 79 -7.42 1.30 -0.97
CA SER A 79 -6.36 0.30 -0.84
C SER A 79 -5.20 0.86 -0.01
N ASP A 80 -4.39 -0.01 0.57
CA ASP A 80 -3.19 0.38 1.32
C ASP A 80 -2.23 1.23 0.47
N GLU A 81 -2.10 0.91 -0.83
CA GLU A 81 -1.33 1.71 -1.79
C GLU A 81 -1.87 3.14 -1.90
N GLU A 82 -3.20 3.30 -2.01
CA GLU A 82 -3.82 4.62 -2.11
C GLU A 82 -3.66 5.43 -0.81
N LEU A 83 -3.79 4.76 0.34
CA LEU A 83 -3.55 5.37 1.64
C LEU A 83 -2.09 5.81 1.79
N LEU A 84 -1.14 4.94 1.43
CA LEU A 84 0.29 5.24 1.50
C LEU A 84 0.66 6.42 0.60
N ARG A 85 0.19 6.41 -0.65
CA ARG A 85 0.36 7.53 -1.59
C ARG A 85 -0.13 8.85 -1.02
N THR A 86 -1.29 8.81 -0.36
CA THR A 86 -1.89 9.99 0.29
C THR A 86 -1.06 10.47 1.47
N ILE A 87 -0.50 9.57 2.28
CA ILE A 87 0.38 9.91 3.41
C ILE A 87 1.69 10.55 2.92
N GLU A 88 2.26 10.02 1.83
CA GLU A 88 3.54 10.48 1.30
C GLU A 88 3.45 11.82 0.57
N HIS A 89 2.35 12.06 -0.17
CA HIS A 89 2.24 13.20 -1.07
C HIS A 89 1.19 14.23 -0.64
N GLY A 90 0.36 13.91 0.37
CA GLY A 90 -0.77 14.72 0.80
C GLY A 90 -1.96 14.64 -0.16
N VAL A 91 -2.99 15.43 0.15
CA VAL A 91 -4.16 15.66 -0.70
C VAL A 91 -4.20 17.13 -1.11
N VAL A 92 -4.60 17.41 -2.35
CA VAL A 92 -4.86 18.77 -2.87
C VAL A 92 -6.30 19.20 -2.65
#